data_AF-A0A6P1A168-F1
#
_entry.id   AF-A0A6P1A168-F1
#
_cell.length_a   1.000
_cell.length_b   1.000
_cell.length_c   1.000
_cell.angle_alpha   90.00
_cell.angle_beta   90.00
_cell.angle_gamma   90.00
#
_symmetry.space_group_name_H-M   'P 1'
#
loop_
_entity.id
_entity.type
_entity.pdbx_description
1 polymer ?
#
loop_
_entity_poly.entity_id
_entity_poly.type
_entity_poly.pdbx_seq_one_letter_code
_entity_poly.pdbx_strand_id
1 'polypeptide(L)'
;SLPTGATDASLTPYHVDRGKQFIDEHFGNHLLIDTKQIKHNIELTRFPVPDDQDHQDTVNYPGLVRAADLIGQLADPRYLQKISALFYEFEEIGKNQILGYRNPGDLRRNYPNFYWNVVYPYIKPALPYLDRSLSGKQILANLYANVFRVEHQSQPKAIFSHPCRYSQTTAQLCTA
;
A
#
# COMPACT_ATOMS: atom_id res chain seq x y z
N SER A 1 -19.80 -12.99 11.51
CA SER A 1 -18.62 -13.73 11.04
C SER A 1 -18.28 -13.29 9.63
N LEU A 2 -17.02 -13.34 9.22
CA LEU A 2 -16.63 -13.08 7.84
C LEU A 2 -17.10 -14.22 6.92
N PRO A 3 -17.44 -13.95 5.65
CA PRO A 3 -17.81 -14.99 4.70
C PRO A 3 -16.61 -15.90 4.38
N THR A 4 -16.89 -17.16 4.03
CA THR A 4 -15.85 -18.10 3.57
C THR A 4 -15.12 -17.51 2.35
N GLY A 5 -13.79 -17.49 2.42
CA GLY A 5 -12.93 -16.93 1.37
C GLY A 5 -12.53 -15.46 1.57
N ALA A 6 -13.05 -14.78 2.59
CA ALA A 6 -12.55 -13.47 3.00
C ALA A 6 -11.08 -13.56 3.45
N THR A 7 -10.32 -12.50 3.18
CA THR A 7 -8.94 -12.36 3.63
C THR A 7 -8.87 -11.36 4.80
N ASP A 8 -7.67 -11.10 5.32
CA ASP A 8 -7.49 -10.05 6.35
C ASP A 8 -7.80 -8.65 5.79
N ALA A 9 -7.90 -8.49 4.46
CA ALA A 9 -8.34 -7.24 3.83
C ALA A 9 -9.72 -6.79 4.32
N SER A 10 -10.66 -7.72 4.57
CA SER A 10 -11.97 -7.44 5.17
C SER A 10 -11.88 -6.71 6.51
N LEU A 11 -10.76 -6.86 7.23
CA LEU A 11 -10.52 -6.26 8.53
C LEU A 11 -9.73 -4.94 8.47
N THR A 12 -9.40 -4.45 7.26
CA THR A 12 -8.76 -3.14 7.06
C THR A 12 -9.45 -2.01 7.83
N PRO A 13 -10.80 -1.89 7.90
CA PRO A 13 -11.42 -0.79 8.66
C PRO A 13 -11.09 -0.79 10.16
N TYR A 14 -10.66 -1.93 10.71
CA TYR A 14 -10.42 -2.13 12.14
C TYR A 14 -8.94 -2.28 12.49
N HIS A 15 -8.01 -2.11 11.54
CA HIS A 15 -6.60 -2.46 11.75
C HIS A 15 -5.95 -1.70 12.91
N VAL A 16 -6.22 -0.39 13.05
CA VAL A 16 -5.70 0.41 14.18
C VAL A 16 -6.33 0.00 15.50
N ASP A 17 -7.65 -0.20 15.54
CA ASP A 17 -8.35 -0.59 16.77
C ASP A 17 -7.91 -1.97 17.26
N ARG A 18 -7.72 -2.92 16.33
CA ARG A 18 -7.12 -4.23 16.61
C ARG A 18 -5.69 -4.11 17.12
N GLY A 19 -4.88 -3.22 16.53
CA GLY A 19 -3.52 -2.94 17.00
C GLY A 19 -3.50 -2.38 18.42
N LYS A 20 -4.41 -1.46 18.73
CA LYS A 20 -4.59 -0.90 20.08
C LYS A 20 -4.99 -1.97 21.10
N GLN A 21 -5.95 -2.83 20.73
CA GLN A 21 -6.38 -3.94 21.56
C GLN A 21 -5.21 -4.90 21.85
N PHE A 22 -4.44 -5.26 20.82
CA PHE A 22 -3.24 -6.10 20.99
C PHE A 22 -2.26 -5.48 22.01
N ILE A 23 -2.02 -4.17 21.93
CA ILE A 23 -1.14 -3.48 22.87
C ILE A 23 -1.67 -3.57 24.32
N ASP A 24 -2.98 -3.36 24.52
CA ASP A 24 -3.58 -3.41 25.85
C ASP A 24 -3.52 -4.83 26.44
N GLU A 25 -3.84 -5.85 25.65
CA GLU A 25 -3.85 -7.24 26.09
C GLU A 25 -2.45 -7.76 26.45
N HIS A 26 -1.42 -7.33 25.72
CA HIS A 26 -0.06 -7.85 25.89
C HIS A 26 0.81 -6.99 26.81
N PHE A 27 0.54 -5.68 26.88
CA PHE A 27 1.41 -4.72 27.56
C PHE A 27 0.68 -3.82 28.57
N GLY A 28 -0.64 -3.95 28.75
CA GLY A 28 -1.44 -3.06 29.60
C GLY A 28 -0.95 -2.92 31.05
N ASN A 29 -0.32 -3.96 31.59
CA ASN A 29 0.25 -3.98 32.95
C ASN A 29 1.79 -3.95 32.97
N HIS A 30 2.44 -3.67 31.84
CA HIS A 30 3.89 -3.74 31.73
C HIS A 30 4.56 -2.50 32.34
N LEU A 31 5.49 -2.71 33.28
CA LEU A 31 6.09 -1.63 34.07
C LEU A 31 6.91 -0.61 33.27
N LEU A 32 7.48 -1.02 32.13
CA LEU A 32 8.38 -0.18 31.31
C LEU A 32 7.75 0.32 30.01
N ILE A 33 6.54 -0.14 29.67
CA ILE A 33 5.94 0.15 28.36
C ILE A 33 4.73 1.06 28.58
N ASP A 34 4.81 2.28 28.05
CA ASP A 34 3.68 3.20 28.03
C ASP A 34 2.72 2.83 26.88
N THR A 35 1.70 2.05 27.20
CA THR A 35 0.68 1.63 26.24
C THR A 35 -0.14 2.81 25.71
N LYS A 36 -0.34 3.87 26.50
CA LYS A 36 -1.09 5.05 26.04
C LYS A 36 -0.29 5.77 24.96
N GLN A 37 1.01 5.95 25.16
CA GLN A 37 1.88 6.58 24.16
C GLN A 37 1.96 5.76 22.87
N ILE A 38 2.09 4.43 22.94
CA ILE A 38 2.13 3.59 21.73
C ILE A 38 0.80 3.68 20.98
N LYS A 39 -0.34 3.55 21.68
CA LYS A 39 -1.67 3.66 21.08
C LYS A 39 -1.92 5.03 20.45
N HIS A 40 -1.39 6.10 21.03
CA HIS A 40 -1.43 7.44 20.44
C HIS A 40 -0.58 7.51 19.15
N ASN A 41 0.62 6.95 19.17
CA ASN A 41 1.51 6.97 18.01
C ASN A 41 0.98 6.18 16.80
N ILE A 42 0.29 5.05 17.03
CA ILE A 42 -0.29 4.26 15.92
C ILE A 42 -1.62 4.83 15.40
N GLU A 43 -2.25 5.79 16.09
CA GLU A 43 -3.56 6.28 15.68
C GLU A 43 -3.55 6.94 14.29
N LEU A 44 -2.47 7.66 13.96
CA LEU A 44 -2.36 8.34 12.67
C LEU A 44 -2.12 7.39 11.49
N THR A 45 -1.93 6.09 11.71
CA THR A 45 -1.80 5.12 10.60
C THR A 45 -3.14 4.74 9.99
N ARG A 46 -4.27 5.25 10.51
CA ARG A 46 -5.58 5.05 9.87
C ARG A 46 -5.55 5.51 8.43
N PHE A 47 -5.99 4.64 7.52
CA PHE A 47 -6.07 4.94 6.10
C PHE A 47 -7.46 4.62 5.50
N PRO A 48 -8.11 5.55 4.77
CA PRO A 48 -7.64 6.90 4.40
C PRO A 48 -7.44 7.81 5.62
N VAL A 49 -6.50 8.74 5.52
CA VAL A 49 -6.23 9.70 6.61
C VAL A 49 -7.51 10.52 6.84
N PRO A 50 -8.06 10.53 8.07
CA PRO A 50 -9.21 11.36 8.41
C PRO A 50 -8.95 12.85 8.13
N ASP A 51 -9.96 13.54 7.60
CA ASP A 51 -9.91 14.98 7.32
C ASP A 51 -10.21 15.80 8.59
N ASP A 52 -9.40 15.61 9.61
CA ASP A 52 -9.45 16.39 10.85
C ASP A 52 -8.08 17.01 11.17
N GLN A 53 -8.09 18.00 12.08
CA GLN A 53 -6.88 18.76 12.44
C GLN A 53 -5.82 17.89 13.15
N ASP A 54 -6.25 16.88 13.92
CA ASP A 54 -5.35 16.02 14.69
C ASP A 54 -4.51 15.12 13.77
N HIS A 55 -5.05 14.75 12.60
CA HIS A 55 -4.34 13.95 11.60
C HIS A 55 -3.39 14.77 10.70
N GLN A 56 -3.18 16.06 10.96
CA GLN A 56 -2.22 16.89 10.21
C GLN A 56 -0.79 16.83 10.78
N ASP A 57 -0.55 16.16 11.90
CA ASP A 57 0.80 16.05 12.47
C ASP A 57 1.75 15.22 11.58
N THR A 58 2.83 15.84 11.12
CA THR A 58 3.84 15.22 10.27
C THR A 58 5.23 15.17 10.91
N VAL A 59 5.40 15.67 12.13
CA VAL A 59 6.73 15.89 12.74
C VAL A 59 6.93 15.20 14.08
N ASN A 60 5.88 15.02 14.89
CA ASN A 60 6.02 14.27 16.14
C ASN A 60 5.89 12.76 15.90
N TYR A 61 6.03 11.97 16.97
CA TYR A 61 6.01 10.51 16.87
C TYR A 61 4.81 9.93 16.10
N PRO A 62 3.55 10.36 16.30
CA PRO A 62 2.44 9.82 15.52
C PRO A 62 2.60 10.08 14.02
N GLY A 63 3.04 11.29 13.65
CA GLY A 63 3.33 11.65 12.25
C GLY A 63 4.47 10.84 11.64
N LEU A 64 5.55 10.61 12.41
CA LEU A 64 6.68 9.79 11.98
C LEU A 64 6.31 8.30 11.86
N VAL A 65 5.46 7.77 12.75
CA VAL A 65 4.95 6.39 12.63
C VAL A 65 4.10 6.24 11.37
N ARG A 66 3.19 7.17 11.08
CA ARG A 66 2.46 7.20 9.81
C ARG A 66 3.40 7.27 8.61
N ALA A 67 4.42 8.14 8.67
CA ALA A 67 5.38 8.25 7.57
C ALA A 67 6.15 6.93 7.37
N ALA A 68 6.55 6.26 8.45
CA ALA A 68 7.22 4.97 8.39
C ALA A 68 6.34 3.87 7.77
N ASP A 69 5.05 3.82 8.12
CA ASP A 69 4.08 2.87 7.54
C ASP A 69 3.93 3.06 6.03
N LEU A 70 3.65 4.30 5.61
CA LEU A 70 3.51 4.66 4.19
C LEU A 70 4.80 4.42 3.40
N ILE A 71 5.95 4.89 3.89
CA ILE A 71 7.24 4.68 3.22
C ILE A 71 7.56 3.18 3.15
N GLY A 72 7.33 2.43 4.22
CA GLY A 72 7.59 0.99 4.28
C GLY A 72 6.85 0.22 3.19
N GLN A 73 5.57 0.54 2.97
CA GLN A 73 4.78 -0.06 1.90
C GLN A 73 5.28 0.37 0.52
N LEU A 74 5.47 1.67 0.28
CA LEU A 74 5.76 2.21 -1.05
C LEU A 74 7.22 2.02 -1.49
N ALA A 75 8.15 1.88 -0.55
CA ALA A 75 9.57 1.62 -0.82
C ALA A 75 9.90 0.14 -1.00
N ASP A 76 8.93 -0.78 -0.90
CA ASP A 76 9.16 -2.19 -1.18
C ASP A 76 9.67 -2.36 -2.63
N PRO A 77 10.84 -2.97 -2.87
CA PRO A 77 11.33 -3.24 -4.23
C PRO A 77 10.34 -4.02 -5.10
N ARG A 78 9.45 -4.78 -4.46
CA ARG A 78 8.39 -5.58 -5.09
C ARG A 78 7.04 -4.87 -5.15
N TYR A 79 6.95 -3.59 -4.77
CA TYR A 79 5.67 -2.86 -4.68
C TYR A 79 4.84 -2.99 -5.96
N LEU A 80 5.46 -2.76 -7.13
CA LEU A 80 4.74 -2.85 -8.41
C LEU A 80 4.31 -4.27 -8.80
N GLN A 81 4.96 -5.31 -8.29
CA GLN A 81 4.54 -6.70 -8.45
C GLN A 81 3.34 -7.03 -7.53
N LYS A 82 3.24 -6.33 -6.39
CA LYS A 82 2.17 -6.52 -5.39
C LYS A 82 0.89 -5.75 -5.74
N ILE A 83 0.93 -4.81 -6.67
CA ILE A 83 -0.25 -4.01 -7.06
C ILE A 83 -1.47 -4.85 -7.43
N SER A 84 -1.28 -5.99 -8.09
CA SER A 84 -2.41 -6.88 -8.42
C SER A 84 -3.09 -7.45 -7.18
N ALA A 85 -2.33 -7.81 -6.14
CA ALA A 85 -2.90 -8.27 -4.88
C ALA A 85 -3.62 -7.11 -4.15
N LEU A 86 -2.98 -5.94 -4.08
CA LEU A 86 -3.56 -4.73 -3.47
C LEU A 86 -4.89 -4.32 -4.14
N PHE A 87 -5.00 -4.49 -5.46
CA PHE A 87 -6.25 -4.27 -6.17
C PHE A 87 -7.38 -5.17 -5.66
N TYR A 88 -7.11 -6.46 -5.43
CA TYR A 88 -8.13 -7.38 -4.90
C TYR A 88 -8.42 -7.14 -3.41
N GLU A 89 -7.45 -6.69 -2.62
CA GLU A 89 -7.71 -6.21 -1.26
C GLU A 89 -8.69 -5.02 -1.27
N PHE A 90 -8.52 -4.09 -2.20
CA PHE A 90 -9.44 -2.95 -2.37
C PHE A 90 -10.80 -3.38 -2.91
N GLU A 91 -10.85 -4.42 -3.75
CA GLU A 91 -12.10 -5.00 -4.26
C GLU A 91 -12.92 -5.60 -3.10
N GLU A 92 -12.26 -6.35 -2.22
CA GLU A 92 -12.89 -7.03 -1.08
C GLU A 92 -13.63 -6.06 -0.15
N ILE A 93 -13.11 -4.85 0.02
CA ILE A 93 -13.72 -3.80 0.85
C ILE A 93 -14.52 -2.76 0.04
N GLY A 94 -14.77 -2.99 -1.25
CA GLY A 94 -15.53 -2.10 -2.13
C GLY A 94 -14.83 -0.77 -2.50
N LYS A 95 -13.55 -0.62 -2.16
CA LYS A 95 -12.78 0.62 -2.37
C LYS A 95 -12.49 0.90 -3.84
N ASN A 96 -12.36 -0.13 -4.67
CA ASN A 96 -12.18 0.05 -6.11
C ASN A 96 -13.35 0.79 -6.76
N GLN A 97 -14.59 0.53 -6.31
CA GLN A 97 -15.78 1.20 -6.84
C GLN A 97 -15.77 2.69 -6.50
N ILE A 98 -15.35 3.04 -5.28
CA ILE A 98 -15.21 4.43 -4.83
C ILE A 98 -14.11 5.16 -5.60
N LEU A 99 -12.99 4.48 -5.86
CA LEU A 99 -11.83 5.03 -6.58
C LEU A 99 -11.95 4.96 -8.11
N GLY A 100 -12.98 4.28 -8.64
CA GLY A 100 -13.18 4.08 -10.07
C GLY A 100 -12.20 3.11 -10.73
N TYR A 101 -11.55 2.23 -9.98
CA TYR A 101 -10.63 1.23 -10.54
C TYR A 101 -11.38 0.00 -11.04
N ARG A 102 -11.08 -0.44 -12.27
CA ARG A 102 -11.73 -1.59 -12.92
C ARG A 102 -10.80 -2.79 -13.05
N ASN A 103 -9.50 -2.55 -13.04
CA ASN A 103 -8.47 -3.58 -13.13
C ASN A 103 -7.20 -3.13 -12.40
N PRO A 104 -6.27 -4.06 -12.07
CA PRO A 104 -4.98 -3.71 -11.45
C PRO A 104 -4.16 -2.65 -12.19
N GLY A 105 -4.33 -2.55 -13.52
CA GLY A 105 -3.68 -1.53 -14.33
C GLY A 105 -4.17 -0.11 -14.03
N ASP A 106 -5.43 0.07 -13.63
CA ASP A 106 -5.95 1.39 -13.20
C ASP A 106 -5.26 1.85 -11.92
N LEU A 107 -5.17 0.96 -10.92
CA LEU A 107 -4.48 1.24 -9.66
C LEU A 107 -3.00 1.57 -9.92
N ARG A 108 -2.34 0.79 -10.78
CA ARG A 108 -0.96 1.07 -11.19
C ARG A 108 -0.81 2.43 -11.84
N ARG A 109 -1.65 2.77 -12.83
CA ARG A 109 -1.57 4.06 -13.54
C ARG A 109 -1.82 5.24 -12.61
N ASN A 110 -2.68 5.09 -11.61
CA ASN A 110 -2.98 6.16 -10.66
C ASN A 110 -1.94 6.27 -9.52
N TYR A 111 -1.01 5.33 -9.39
CA TYR A 111 -0.03 5.31 -8.30
C TYR A 111 0.79 6.62 -8.16
N PRO A 112 1.30 7.26 -9.23
CA PRO A 112 2.01 8.54 -9.09
C PRO A 112 1.12 9.65 -8.55
N ASN A 113 -0.14 9.72 -9.00
CA ASN A 113 -1.10 10.71 -8.50
C ASN A 113 -1.39 10.47 -7.01
N PHE A 114 -1.60 9.22 -6.63
CA PHE A 114 -1.75 8.82 -5.23
C PHE A 114 -0.53 9.21 -4.39
N TYR A 115 0.68 8.93 -4.89
CA TYR A 115 1.92 9.29 -4.22
C TYR A 115 2.01 10.80 -3.97
N TRP A 116 1.88 11.62 -5.01
CA TRP A 116 2.10 13.06 -4.89
C TRP A 116 0.99 13.81 -4.15
N ASN A 117 -0.27 13.43 -4.37
CA ASN A 117 -1.41 14.18 -3.84
C ASN A 117 -1.89 13.67 -2.48
N VAL A 118 -1.62 12.40 -2.15
CA VAL A 118 -2.11 11.79 -0.90
C VAL A 118 -0.96 11.47 0.05
N VAL A 119 0.11 10.82 -0.43
CA VAL A 119 1.17 10.32 0.46
C VAL A 119 2.24 11.36 0.76
N TYR A 120 2.73 12.06 -0.26
CA TYR A 120 3.85 13.00 -0.17
C TYR A 120 3.68 14.07 0.91
N PRO A 121 2.49 14.70 1.09
CA PRO A 121 2.27 15.67 2.15
C PRO A 121 2.63 15.14 3.55
N TYR A 122 2.36 13.86 3.82
CA TYR A 122 2.58 13.25 5.12
C TYR A 122 4.00 12.72 5.34
N ILE A 123 4.71 12.37 4.26
CA ILE A 123 6.06 11.78 4.38
C ILE A 123 7.19 12.80 4.18
N LYS A 124 6.92 13.95 3.53
CA LYS A 124 7.95 14.93 3.17
C LYS A 124 8.84 15.35 4.34
N PRO A 125 8.31 15.66 5.54
CA PRO A 125 9.16 16.04 6.68
C PRO A 125 10.03 14.90 7.21
N ALA A 126 9.65 13.64 6.96
CA ALA A 126 10.38 12.47 7.42
C ALA A 126 11.54 12.07 6.49
N LEU A 127 11.49 12.42 5.20
CA LEU A 127 12.51 12.04 4.21
C LEU A 127 13.95 12.42 4.61
N PRO A 128 14.24 13.61 5.19
CA PRO A 128 15.59 13.98 5.60
C PRO A 128 16.19 13.09 6.70
N TYR A 129 15.37 12.39 7.50
CA TYR A 129 15.88 11.44 8.50
C TYR A 129 16.46 10.18 7.83
N LEU A 130 15.86 9.72 6.74
CA LEU A 130 16.33 8.55 6.00
C LEU A 130 17.64 8.82 5.24
N ASP A 131 17.93 10.07 4.89
CA ASP A 131 19.20 10.43 4.22
C ASP A 131 20.43 10.36 5.17
N ARG A 132 20.23 10.08 6.47
CA ARG A 132 21.32 10.03 7.45
C ARG A 132 22.05 8.70 7.55
N SER A 133 21.55 7.64 6.90
CA SER A 133 22.16 6.31 6.92
C SER A 133 22.16 5.66 5.53
N LEU A 134 23.07 4.70 5.32
CA LEU A 134 23.12 3.96 4.05
C LEU A 134 21.82 3.17 3.81
N SER A 135 21.28 2.53 4.85
CA SER A 135 20.02 1.79 4.77
C SER A 135 18.83 2.71 4.48
N GLY A 136 18.78 3.89 5.10
CA GLY A 136 17.73 4.88 4.84
C GLY A 136 17.80 5.44 3.41
N LYS A 137 19.00 5.71 2.89
CA LYS A 137 19.20 6.10 1.48
C LYS A 137 18.72 5.03 0.51
N GLN A 138 18.92 3.75 0.82
CA GLN A 138 18.40 2.67 0.00
C GLN A 138 16.86 2.64 -0.02
N ILE A 139 16.22 2.88 1.13
CA ILE A 139 14.75 3.00 1.22
C ILE A 139 14.25 4.15 0.34
N LEU A 140 14.89 5.32 0.42
CA LEU A 140 14.56 6.47 -0.42
C LEU A 140 14.74 6.17 -1.92
N ALA A 141 15.84 5.52 -2.29
CA ALA A 141 16.11 5.12 -3.66
C ALA A 141 15.01 4.19 -4.21
N ASN A 142 14.59 3.19 -3.41
CA ASN A 142 13.53 2.28 -3.81
C ASN A 142 12.17 3.00 -3.94
N LEU A 143 11.84 3.88 -2.99
CA LEU A 143 10.63 4.70 -3.02
C LEU A 143 10.55 5.51 -4.32
N TYR A 144 11.60 6.26 -4.63
CA TYR A 144 11.64 7.08 -5.84
C TYR A 144 11.69 6.23 -7.11
N ALA A 145 12.41 5.11 -7.12
CA ALA A 145 12.45 4.21 -8.27
C ALA A 145 11.07 3.63 -8.60
N ASN A 146 10.26 3.30 -7.59
CA ASN A 146 8.89 2.82 -7.81
C ASN A 146 8.00 3.88 -8.47
N VAL A 147 8.03 5.12 -7.97
CA VAL A 147 7.26 6.25 -8.53
C VAL A 147 7.73 6.55 -9.96
N PHE A 148 9.04 6.74 -10.13
CA PHE A 148 9.65 7.07 -11.41
C PHE A 148 9.33 6.02 -12.49
N ARG A 149 9.42 4.73 -12.16
CA ARG A 149 9.16 3.64 -13.10
C ARG A 149 7.74 3.65 -13.65
N VAL A 150 6.76 4.09 -12.87
CA VAL A 150 5.37 4.18 -13.34
C VAL A 150 5.13 5.45 -14.14
N GLU A 151 5.67 6.59 -13.69
CA GLU A 151 5.58 7.87 -14.41
C GLU A 151 6.18 7.79 -15.82
N HIS A 152 7.27 7.04 -15.97
CA HIS A 152 8.01 6.89 -17.23
C HIS A 152 7.70 5.57 -17.95
N GLN A 153 6.66 4.85 -17.52
CA GLN A 153 6.23 3.67 -18.24
C GLN A 153 5.61 4.13 -19.57
N SER A 154 6.38 4.02 -20.66
CA SER A 154 5.87 4.27 -22.00
C SER A 154 4.55 3.55 -22.17
N GLN A 155 3.47 4.29 -22.43
CA GLN A 155 2.28 3.68 -22.98
C GLN A 155 2.76 2.90 -24.21
N PRO A 156 2.51 1.59 -24.31
CA PRO A 156 2.79 0.92 -25.56
C PRO A 156 2.00 1.69 -26.61
N LYS A 157 2.70 2.42 -27.49
CA LYS A 157 2.16 2.74 -28.81
C LYS A 157 1.67 1.39 -29.30
N ALA A 158 0.43 1.32 -29.77
CA ALA A 158 -0.09 0.13 -30.44
C ALA A 158 0.82 -0.15 -31.65
N ILE A 159 1.90 -0.87 -31.44
CA ILE A 159 2.82 -1.34 -32.47
C ILE A 159 2.62 -2.85 -32.40
N PHE A 160 2.02 -3.37 -33.47
CA PHE A 160 1.61 -4.76 -33.69
C PHE A 160 0.23 -5.16 -33.15
N SER A 161 -0.81 -4.66 -33.83
CA SER A 161 -1.99 -5.50 -34.12
C SER A 161 -1.55 -6.60 -35.09
N HIS A 162 -1.03 -7.72 -34.57
CA HIS A 162 -0.95 -8.96 -35.33
C HIS A 162 -1.86 -9.97 -34.64
N PRO A 163 -2.94 -10.43 -35.29
CA PRO A 163 -3.79 -11.45 -34.71
C PRO A 163 -2.96 -12.73 -34.56
N CYS A 164 -2.79 -13.16 -33.31
CA CYS A 164 -2.28 -14.48 -33.01
C CYS A 164 -3.30 -15.49 -33.54
N ARG A 165 -3.09 -15.99 -34.76
CA ARG A 165 -3.88 -17.11 -35.30
C ARG A 165 -3.48 -18.36 -34.54
N TYR A 166 -4.29 -18.74 -33.55
CA TYR A 166 -4.32 -20.13 -33.10
C TYR A 166 -4.84 -20.98 -34.27
N SER A 167 -3.95 -21.66 -34.99
CA SER A 167 -4.35 -22.69 -35.93
C SER A 167 -4.85 -23.89 -35.12
N GLN A 168 -6.16 -24.12 -35.16
CA GLN A 168 -6.72 -25.42 -34.81
C GLN A 168 -6.18 -26.45 -35.81
N THR A 169 -5.25 -27.30 -35.38
CA THR A 169 -4.91 -28.50 -36.15
C THR A 169 -4.62 -29.64 -35.18
N THR A 170 -5.43 -30.71 -35.35
CA THR A 170 -5.19 -32.11 -34.97
C THR A 170 -5.07 -32.47 -33.49
N ALA A 171 -6.21 -32.74 -32.85
CA ALA A 171 -6.34 -33.81 -31.86
C ALA A 171 -7.00 -35.02 -32.54
N GLN A 172 -6.19 -35.94 -33.02
CA GLN A 172 -6.63 -37.27 -33.47
C GLN A 172 -5.71 -38.32 -32.84
N LEU A 173 -6.33 -39.19 -32.04
CA LEU A 173 -6.02 -40.61 -31.86
C LEU A 173 -4.72 -40.98 -31.13
N CYS A 174 -4.85 -41.31 -29.83
CA CYS A 174 -4.14 -42.44 -29.23
C CYS A 174 -5.10 -43.18 -28.26
N THR A 175 -5.80 -44.18 -28.80
CA THR A 175 -6.27 -45.36 -28.07
C THR A 175 -5.44 -46.53 -28.56
N ALA A 176 -4.56 -47.04 -27.70
CA ALA A 176 -4.05 -48.40 -27.66
C ALA A 176 -3.40 -48.59 -26.27
#